data_AF-A0A812RW01-F1
#
_entry.id   AF-A0A812RW01-F1
#
_cell.length_a   1.000
_cell.length_b   1.000
_cell.length_c   1.000
_cell.angle_alpha   90.00
_cell.angle_beta   90.00
_cell.angle_gamma   90.00
#
_symmetry.space_group_name_H-M   'P 1'
#
loop_
_entity.id
_entity.type
_entity.pdbx_description
1 polymer ?
#
loop_
_entity_poly.entity_id
_entity_poly.type
_entity_poly.pdbx_seq_one_letter_code
_entity_poly.pdbx_strand_id
1 'polypeptide(L)'
;EMSVRGVFYGVAFAAGLSARQVNVFEHSLIEDVLCDAVSFAGYGEVRHTTIRRVGSACAATVAKGEPPAGAGFFCRGSWDGGLIHSNQVVDTCGMSLDVDTCSHLDIFNNTFSGPGYDWEGNFTHCWGAVTAVLLDSQLVSVSKNLISNLRESNRLAMSDGDIHQVFSEVDAVPFSDLPNGTDTVLAFALLHRPHAGAWPSINNQISNNSFTCRCPGENATCAGLAYFTGRGTGLEGVRLPGHSWGERRPTQPSHFTGNLEDGDLGSARCGKNSYAEAEPVCRIDSDFPCNADDYEHPEDNFRNSLACVDYSDVIHERIVDESSGRLPQLLPRVTPRRTPGNM
;
A
#
# COMPACT_ATOMS: atom_id res chain seq x y z
N GLU A 1 24.82 -20.19 -15.24
CA GLU A 1 23.42 -19.99 -14.82
C GLU A 1 23.15 -20.90 -13.65
N MET A 2 22.91 -20.35 -12.48
CA MET A 2 22.57 -21.12 -11.28
C MET A 2 21.05 -21.31 -11.25
N SER A 3 20.56 -22.45 -10.74
CA SER A 3 19.13 -22.70 -10.65
C SER A 3 18.72 -23.27 -9.31
N VAL A 4 17.63 -22.74 -8.76
CA VAL A 4 16.97 -23.18 -7.52
C VAL A 4 15.61 -23.72 -7.91
N ARG A 5 15.36 -25.02 -7.71
CA ARG A 5 14.12 -25.68 -8.13
C ARG A 5 13.61 -26.72 -7.15
N GLY A 6 12.28 -26.85 -7.03
CA GLY A 6 11.65 -27.94 -6.29
C GLY A 6 11.95 -27.92 -4.78
N VAL A 7 12.18 -26.73 -4.23
CA VAL A 7 12.49 -26.49 -2.81
C VAL A 7 11.30 -25.83 -2.11
N PHE A 8 11.28 -25.89 -0.78
CA PHE A 8 10.22 -25.26 0.00
C PHE A 8 10.38 -23.73 0.04
N TYR A 9 11.56 -23.24 0.44
CA TYR A 9 11.98 -21.83 0.32
C TYR A 9 13.10 -21.73 -0.71
N GLY A 10 13.14 -20.63 -1.47
CA GLY A 10 14.21 -20.36 -2.41
C GLY A 10 15.45 -19.74 -1.75
N VAL A 11 15.82 -18.54 -2.16
CA VAL A 11 17.00 -17.82 -1.63
C VAL A 11 16.61 -17.02 -0.39
N ALA A 12 17.38 -17.14 0.70
CA ALA A 12 17.15 -16.37 1.91
C ALA A 12 18.40 -15.56 2.28
N PHE A 13 18.25 -14.24 2.39
CA PHE A 13 19.26 -13.36 2.97
C PHE A 13 19.02 -13.27 4.47
N ALA A 14 19.87 -13.96 5.23
CA ALA A 14 19.72 -14.10 6.66
C ALA A 14 19.90 -12.77 7.42
N ALA A 15 19.31 -12.70 8.61
CA ALA A 15 19.49 -11.56 9.53
C ALA A 15 20.97 -11.36 9.90
N GLY A 16 21.37 -10.10 10.08
CA GLY A 16 22.74 -9.72 10.39
C GLY A 16 23.66 -9.58 9.16
N LEU A 17 23.13 -9.86 7.96
CA LEU A 17 23.76 -9.45 6.72
C LEU A 17 23.55 -7.95 6.50
N SER A 18 24.61 -7.23 6.13
CA SER A 18 24.59 -5.79 5.89
C SER A 18 25.15 -5.45 4.50
N ALA A 19 24.93 -4.23 4.03
CA ALA A 19 25.48 -3.72 2.77
C ALA A 19 27.03 -3.75 2.68
N ARG A 20 27.73 -4.03 3.78
CA ARG A 20 29.20 -4.22 3.80
C ARG A 20 29.63 -5.60 3.32
N GLN A 21 28.71 -6.55 3.30
CA GLN A 21 28.96 -7.92 2.85
C GLN A 21 28.45 -8.08 1.43
N VAL A 22 29.24 -8.75 0.58
CA VAL A 22 28.83 -9.07 -0.79
C VAL A 22 27.91 -10.29 -0.74
N ASN A 23 26.59 -10.04 -0.63
CA ASN A 23 25.56 -11.06 -0.64
C ASN A 23 24.72 -10.91 -1.92
N VAL A 24 25.20 -11.50 -3.01
CA VAL A 24 24.62 -11.33 -4.34
C VAL A 24 24.15 -12.66 -4.90
N PHE A 25 22.90 -12.69 -5.37
CA PHE A 25 22.34 -13.77 -6.18
C PHE A 25 22.01 -13.22 -7.56
N GLU A 26 22.66 -13.71 -8.61
CA GLU A 26 22.53 -13.11 -9.94
C GLU A 26 22.53 -14.12 -11.10
N HIS A 27 22.00 -13.71 -12.25
CA HIS A 27 22.05 -14.48 -13.51
C HIS A 27 21.54 -15.93 -13.35
N SER A 28 20.34 -16.04 -12.77
CA SER A 28 19.82 -17.30 -12.23
C SER A 28 18.34 -17.52 -12.54
N LEU A 29 17.89 -18.76 -12.32
CA LEU A 29 16.49 -19.16 -12.42
C LEU A 29 16.01 -19.79 -11.10
N ILE A 30 14.98 -19.20 -10.51
CA ILE A 30 14.25 -19.75 -9.36
C ILE A 30 12.87 -20.20 -9.87
N GLU A 31 12.55 -21.48 -9.75
CA GLU A 31 11.23 -21.96 -10.18
C GLU A 31 10.71 -23.13 -9.35
N ASP A 32 9.39 -23.32 -9.37
CA ASP A 32 8.72 -24.43 -8.67
C ASP A 32 9.09 -24.46 -7.17
N VAL A 33 9.05 -23.28 -6.55
CA VAL A 33 9.28 -23.08 -5.10
C VAL A 33 7.93 -23.06 -4.38
N LEU A 34 7.79 -23.84 -3.31
CA LEU A 34 6.48 -24.01 -2.66
C LEU A 34 6.03 -22.76 -1.88
N CYS A 35 6.95 -22.01 -1.31
CA CYS A 35 6.69 -20.82 -0.48
C CYS A 35 7.37 -19.61 -1.14
N ASP A 36 8.06 -18.78 -0.36
CA ASP A 36 8.74 -17.59 -0.88
C ASP A 36 9.99 -17.94 -1.70
N ALA A 37 10.10 -17.33 -2.88
CA ALA A 37 11.23 -17.56 -3.79
C ALA A 37 12.49 -16.81 -3.36
N VAL A 38 12.35 -15.58 -2.86
CA VAL A 38 13.43 -14.82 -2.25
C VAL A 38 12.92 -14.14 -0.99
N SER A 39 13.62 -14.32 0.13
CA SER A 39 13.30 -13.69 1.42
C SER A 39 14.42 -12.81 1.95
N PHE A 40 14.08 -11.62 2.44
CA PHE A 40 15.01 -10.68 3.07
C PHE A 40 14.76 -10.57 4.57
N ALA A 41 15.66 -11.13 5.38
CA ALA A 41 15.79 -10.88 6.81
C ALA A 41 17.02 -10.02 7.15
N GLY A 42 17.96 -9.87 6.20
CA GLY A 42 19.07 -8.94 6.21
C GLY A 42 19.41 -8.50 4.77
N TYR A 43 20.49 -7.74 4.59
CA TYR A 43 20.85 -7.19 3.29
C TYR A 43 21.22 -8.27 2.26
N GLY A 44 20.63 -8.14 1.07
CA GLY A 44 20.91 -8.97 -0.07
C GLY A 44 20.68 -8.24 -1.39
N GLU A 45 21.34 -8.72 -2.44
CA GLU A 45 21.15 -8.23 -3.79
C GLU A 45 20.69 -9.37 -4.69
N VAL A 46 19.57 -9.19 -5.39
CA VAL A 46 19.10 -10.12 -6.43
C VAL A 46 19.06 -9.41 -7.76
N ARG A 47 19.80 -9.95 -8.74
CA ARG A 47 19.99 -9.31 -10.04
C ARG A 47 19.77 -10.26 -11.20
N HIS A 48 19.24 -9.77 -12.33
CA HIS A 48 19.21 -10.54 -13.58
C HIS A 48 18.66 -11.98 -13.43
N THR A 49 17.66 -12.15 -12.58
CA THR A 49 17.12 -13.47 -12.19
C THR A 49 15.68 -13.59 -12.66
N THR A 50 15.34 -14.78 -13.17
CA THR A 50 13.96 -15.14 -13.49
C THR A 50 13.37 -15.94 -12.34
N ILE A 51 12.21 -15.54 -11.85
CA ILE A 51 11.43 -16.20 -10.80
C ILE A 51 10.07 -16.58 -11.40
N ARG A 52 9.69 -17.86 -11.31
CA ARG A 52 8.39 -18.31 -11.84
C ARG A 52 7.79 -19.53 -11.15
N ARG A 53 6.46 -19.64 -11.16
CA ARG A 53 5.71 -20.76 -10.56
C ARG A 53 6.09 -20.98 -9.10
N VAL A 54 5.82 -19.97 -8.26
CA VAL A 54 6.22 -19.98 -6.85
C VAL A 54 5.03 -19.72 -5.92
N GLY A 55 5.14 -20.20 -4.67
CA GLY A 55 4.22 -19.84 -3.58
C GLY A 55 2.94 -20.67 -3.44
N SER A 56 2.80 -21.80 -4.14
CA SER A 56 1.56 -22.59 -4.13
C SER A 56 1.23 -23.25 -2.77
N ALA A 57 2.19 -23.37 -1.86
CA ALA A 57 2.03 -24.12 -0.61
C ALA A 57 2.90 -23.56 0.53
N CYS A 58 2.72 -22.28 0.89
CA CYS A 58 3.55 -21.58 1.87
C CYS A 58 3.18 -21.90 3.34
N ALA A 59 2.85 -23.16 3.66
CA ALA A 59 2.84 -23.79 5.00
C ALA A 59 2.25 -25.20 4.87
N ALA A 60 2.75 -26.18 5.62
CA ALA A 60 2.19 -27.55 5.63
C ALA A 60 0.96 -27.72 6.55
N THR A 61 0.64 -26.72 7.39
CA THR A 61 -0.47 -26.78 8.36
C THR A 61 -1.23 -25.48 8.37
N VAL A 62 -2.55 -25.59 8.20
CA VAL A 62 -3.45 -24.46 8.06
C VAL A 62 -4.39 -24.42 9.25
N ALA A 63 -4.57 -23.24 9.84
CA ALA A 63 -5.67 -23.03 10.79
C ALA A 63 -7.06 -23.00 10.09
N LYS A 64 -7.11 -22.92 8.75
CA LYS A 64 -8.33 -22.70 7.94
C LYS A 64 -8.51 -23.60 6.70
N GLY A 65 -7.65 -24.60 6.46
CA GLY A 65 -7.81 -25.59 5.37
C GLY A 65 -6.96 -25.39 4.11
N GLU A 66 -6.51 -24.18 3.77
CA GLU A 66 -5.66 -23.89 2.59
C GLU A 66 -4.35 -23.15 2.95
N PRO A 67 -3.17 -23.57 2.43
CA PRO A 67 -1.90 -22.94 2.79
C PRO A 67 -1.85 -21.48 2.34
N PRO A 68 -1.18 -20.57 3.09
CA PRO A 68 -1.04 -19.19 2.63
C PRO A 68 -0.25 -19.15 1.32
N ALA A 69 -0.55 -18.15 0.51
CA ALA A 69 0.16 -17.89 -0.74
C ALA A 69 1.57 -17.34 -0.44
N GLY A 70 2.59 -17.87 -1.12
CA GLY A 70 3.96 -17.35 -1.05
C GLY A 70 4.26 -16.28 -2.10
N ALA A 71 5.37 -15.57 -1.94
CA ALA A 71 5.74 -14.44 -2.79
C ALA A 71 6.98 -14.69 -3.67
N GLY A 72 7.13 -13.86 -4.71
CA GLY A 72 8.33 -13.83 -5.54
C GLY A 72 9.51 -13.22 -4.78
N PHE A 73 9.29 -12.02 -4.24
CA PHE A 73 10.16 -11.41 -3.24
C PHE A 73 9.35 -11.12 -1.98
N PHE A 74 9.87 -11.55 -0.84
CA PHE A 74 9.27 -11.34 0.47
C PHE A 74 10.26 -10.61 1.39
N CYS A 75 9.82 -9.53 2.02
CA CYS A 75 10.57 -8.86 3.07
C CYS A 75 9.68 -8.69 4.29
N ARG A 76 10.17 -9.08 5.47
CA ARG A 76 9.47 -8.85 6.72
C ARG A 76 10.37 -8.39 7.85
N GLY A 77 10.11 -7.19 8.38
CA GLY A 77 10.77 -6.69 9.59
C GLY A 77 12.25 -6.38 9.43
N SER A 78 12.73 -6.11 8.21
CA SER A 78 14.15 -5.89 7.92
C SER A 78 14.49 -4.40 7.77
N TRP A 79 15.46 -3.94 8.56
CA TRP A 79 16.03 -2.59 8.43
C TRP A 79 17.22 -2.52 7.49
N ASP A 80 17.88 -3.64 7.22
CA ASP A 80 19.15 -3.68 6.51
C ASP A 80 19.00 -3.36 5.01
N GLY A 81 17.77 -3.46 4.48
CA GLY A 81 17.46 -3.16 3.10
C GLY A 81 17.92 -4.22 2.12
N GLY A 82 18.13 -3.82 0.87
CA GLY A 82 18.49 -4.75 -0.19
C GLY A 82 18.31 -4.15 -1.57
N LEU A 83 18.73 -4.90 -2.58
CA LEU A 83 18.67 -4.49 -3.98
C LEU A 83 17.93 -5.56 -4.78
N ILE A 84 16.87 -5.16 -5.47
CA ILE A 84 16.10 -6.00 -6.39
C ILE A 84 16.18 -5.35 -7.76
N HIS A 85 17.02 -5.87 -8.65
CA HIS A 85 17.36 -5.19 -9.90
C HIS A 85 17.33 -6.08 -11.14
N SER A 86 16.67 -5.64 -12.22
CA SER A 86 16.70 -6.34 -13.51
C SER A 86 16.21 -7.79 -13.47
N ASN A 87 15.26 -8.09 -12.59
CA ASN A 87 14.65 -9.41 -12.46
C ASN A 87 13.35 -9.51 -13.25
N GLN A 88 12.95 -10.74 -13.57
CA GLN A 88 11.65 -11.05 -14.12
C GLN A 88 10.93 -12.00 -13.15
N VAL A 89 9.80 -11.57 -12.61
CA VAL A 89 8.94 -12.37 -11.73
C VAL A 89 7.60 -12.57 -12.41
N VAL A 90 7.25 -13.83 -12.64
CA VAL A 90 5.99 -14.21 -13.30
C VAL A 90 5.35 -15.37 -12.54
N ASP A 91 4.04 -15.59 -12.72
CA ASP A 91 3.35 -16.78 -12.24
C ASP A 91 3.59 -17.07 -10.74
N THR A 92 3.22 -16.12 -9.88
CA THR A 92 3.35 -16.24 -8.42
C THR A 92 1.98 -16.49 -7.80
N CYS A 93 1.85 -17.44 -6.87
CA CYS A 93 0.58 -17.68 -6.17
C CYS A 93 0.14 -16.44 -5.36
N GLY A 94 1.04 -15.85 -4.57
CA GLY A 94 0.78 -14.61 -3.86
C GLY A 94 1.23 -13.40 -4.67
N MET A 95 1.84 -12.44 -3.95
CA MET A 95 2.37 -11.22 -4.55
C MET A 95 3.73 -11.48 -5.20
N SER A 96 4.00 -10.85 -6.34
CA SER A 96 5.34 -10.89 -6.93
C SER A 96 6.36 -10.12 -6.09
N LEU A 97 5.91 -9.07 -5.40
CA LEU A 97 6.68 -8.29 -4.44
C LEU A 97 5.82 -8.02 -3.19
N ASP A 98 6.22 -8.60 -2.07
CA ASP A 98 5.58 -8.43 -0.76
C ASP A 98 6.59 -7.83 0.22
N VAL A 99 6.43 -6.53 0.51
CA VAL A 99 7.27 -5.80 1.45
C VAL A 99 6.43 -5.42 2.65
N ASP A 100 6.68 -6.08 3.78
CA ASP A 100 5.99 -5.86 5.05
C ASP A 100 6.98 -5.36 6.11
N THR A 101 6.81 -4.13 6.60
CA THR A 101 7.62 -3.61 7.71
C THR A 101 9.12 -3.66 7.39
N CYS A 102 9.50 -3.18 6.20
CA CYS A 102 10.90 -3.14 5.77
C CYS A 102 11.34 -1.75 5.34
N SER A 103 12.64 -1.51 5.36
CA SER A 103 13.22 -0.24 4.91
C SER A 103 14.44 -0.40 4.01
N HIS A 104 14.84 0.68 3.33
CA HIS A 104 16.10 0.75 2.56
C HIS A 104 16.19 -0.27 1.41
N LEU A 105 15.07 -0.62 0.80
CA LEU A 105 15.04 -1.46 -0.41
C LEU A 105 15.13 -0.59 -1.66
N ASP A 106 16.04 -0.94 -2.56
CA ASP A 106 16.15 -0.36 -3.90
C ASP A 106 15.66 -1.37 -4.93
N ILE A 107 14.50 -1.09 -5.51
CA ILE A 107 13.75 -1.99 -6.40
C ILE A 107 13.62 -1.33 -7.76
N PHE A 108 14.41 -1.76 -8.74
CA PHE A 108 14.39 -1.10 -10.04
C PHE A 108 14.64 -1.96 -11.27
N ASN A 109 14.09 -1.51 -12.40
CA ASN A 109 14.24 -2.17 -13.71
C ASN A 109 13.76 -3.63 -13.73
N ASN A 110 12.81 -4.01 -12.87
CA ASN A 110 12.25 -5.36 -12.84
C ASN A 110 10.93 -5.44 -13.63
N THR A 111 10.55 -6.65 -13.99
CA THR A 111 9.20 -6.98 -14.45
C THR A 111 8.53 -7.85 -13.40
N PHE A 112 7.39 -7.40 -12.88
CA PHE A 112 6.54 -8.14 -11.96
C PHE A 112 5.18 -8.35 -12.63
N SER A 113 4.78 -9.59 -12.87
CA SER A 113 3.50 -9.90 -13.49
C SER A 113 2.95 -11.25 -13.09
N GLY A 114 1.67 -11.49 -13.39
CA GLY A 114 1.00 -12.75 -13.09
C GLY A 114 1.01 -13.15 -11.61
N PRO A 115 0.65 -12.26 -10.66
CA PRO A 115 0.31 -12.71 -9.31
C PRO A 115 -0.98 -13.56 -9.36
N GLY A 116 -1.29 -14.25 -8.26
CA GLY A 116 -2.45 -15.13 -8.19
C GLY A 116 -2.46 -16.25 -9.21
N TYR A 117 -1.28 -16.79 -9.49
CA TYR A 117 -1.12 -17.95 -10.33
C TYR A 117 -1.72 -19.17 -9.63
N ASP A 118 -2.79 -19.71 -10.22
CA ASP A 118 -3.61 -20.77 -9.63
C ASP A 118 -3.41 -22.14 -10.31
N TRP A 119 -2.38 -22.28 -11.16
CA TRP A 119 -2.13 -23.48 -11.96
C TRP A 119 -3.38 -24.02 -12.67
N GLU A 120 -4.03 -23.17 -13.46
CA GLU A 120 -5.23 -23.54 -14.23
C GLU A 120 -6.44 -23.85 -13.34
N GLY A 121 -6.60 -23.07 -12.27
CA GLY A 121 -7.72 -23.18 -11.33
C GLY A 121 -7.58 -24.26 -10.25
N ASN A 122 -6.39 -24.87 -10.11
CA ASN A 122 -6.11 -25.89 -9.10
C ASN A 122 -5.87 -25.29 -7.69
N PHE A 123 -5.54 -24.00 -7.59
CA PHE A 123 -5.19 -23.34 -6.34
C PHE A 123 -5.93 -22.01 -6.17
N THR A 124 -7.21 -22.10 -5.79
CA THR A 124 -8.07 -20.93 -5.58
C THR A 124 -7.61 -20.04 -4.44
N HIS A 125 -6.84 -20.57 -3.48
CA HIS A 125 -6.22 -19.80 -2.40
C HIS A 125 -5.19 -18.78 -2.89
N CYS A 126 -4.74 -18.86 -4.15
CA CYS A 126 -3.88 -17.87 -4.78
C CYS A 126 -4.67 -16.64 -5.28
N TRP A 127 -5.99 -16.70 -5.32
CA TRP A 127 -6.82 -15.62 -5.85
C TRP A 127 -6.76 -14.34 -4.98
N GLY A 128 -7.17 -13.22 -5.55
CA GLY A 128 -7.15 -11.92 -4.87
C GLY A 128 -5.77 -11.29 -4.67
N ALA A 129 -4.71 -11.81 -5.31
CA ALA A 129 -3.36 -11.32 -5.12
C ALA A 129 -3.08 -9.98 -5.85
N VAL A 130 -2.48 -9.04 -5.13
CA VAL A 130 -1.88 -7.80 -5.69
C VAL A 130 -0.49 -8.12 -6.25
N THR A 131 -0.06 -7.46 -7.34
CA THR A 131 1.29 -7.74 -7.88
C THR A 131 2.40 -7.30 -6.94
N ALA A 132 2.30 -6.07 -6.42
CA ALA A 132 3.32 -5.47 -5.56
C ALA A 132 2.69 -4.70 -4.40
N VAL A 133 3.15 -4.95 -3.17
CA VAL A 133 2.72 -4.23 -1.97
C VAL A 133 3.91 -3.71 -1.20
N LEU A 134 3.78 -2.46 -0.76
CA LEU A 134 4.60 -1.81 0.26
C LEU A 134 3.74 -1.54 1.48
N LEU A 135 3.83 -2.39 2.51
CA LEU A 135 3.04 -2.31 3.74
C LEU A 135 3.94 -1.90 4.91
N ASP A 136 3.59 -0.81 5.59
CA ASP A 136 4.35 -0.29 6.74
C ASP A 136 5.85 -0.09 6.43
N SER A 137 6.17 0.29 5.19
CA SER A 137 7.55 0.36 4.69
C SER A 137 8.11 1.78 4.67
N GLN A 138 9.41 1.91 4.82
CA GLN A 138 10.07 3.23 4.91
C GLN A 138 11.29 3.32 4.02
N LEU A 139 11.51 4.49 3.39
CA LEU A 139 12.75 4.73 2.63
C LEU A 139 12.98 3.68 1.52
N VAL A 140 11.91 3.14 0.94
CA VAL A 140 11.97 2.21 -0.19
C VAL A 140 11.92 2.98 -1.50
N SER A 141 12.82 2.65 -2.42
CA SER A 141 12.84 3.18 -3.79
C SER A 141 12.30 2.14 -4.76
N VAL A 142 11.23 2.46 -5.49
CA VAL A 142 10.63 1.64 -6.54
C VAL A 142 10.70 2.42 -7.84
N SER A 143 11.56 2.02 -8.77
CA SER A 143 11.70 2.78 -10.02
C SER A 143 11.91 1.97 -11.29
N LYS A 144 11.39 2.48 -12.42
CA LYS A 144 11.61 1.86 -13.75
C LYS A 144 11.15 0.40 -13.83
N ASN A 145 10.22 -0.03 -12.98
CA ASN A 145 9.67 -1.38 -13.03
C ASN A 145 8.44 -1.42 -13.95
N LEU A 146 8.22 -2.57 -14.58
CA LEU A 146 6.94 -2.93 -15.16
C LEU A 146 6.18 -3.79 -14.15
N ILE A 147 5.04 -3.31 -13.66
CA ILE A 147 4.24 -3.99 -12.64
C ILE A 147 2.84 -4.17 -13.21
N SER A 148 2.39 -5.42 -13.33
CA SER A 148 1.09 -5.69 -13.96
C SER A 148 0.24 -6.72 -13.25
N ASN A 149 -1.07 -6.48 -13.22
CA ASN A 149 -2.09 -7.43 -12.79
C ASN A 149 -3.24 -7.48 -13.79
N LEU A 150 -3.41 -8.62 -14.46
CA LEU A 150 -4.32 -8.74 -15.60
C LEU A 150 -5.25 -9.97 -15.49
N ARG A 151 -5.43 -10.50 -14.27
CA ARG A 151 -6.25 -11.70 -14.03
C ARG A 151 -7.50 -11.32 -13.25
N GLU A 152 -8.64 -11.74 -13.76
CA GLU A 152 -9.95 -11.54 -13.11
C GLU A 152 -10.03 -12.24 -11.74
N SER A 153 -9.36 -13.38 -11.58
CA SER A 153 -9.27 -14.10 -10.31
C SER A 153 -8.53 -13.31 -9.22
N ASN A 154 -7.84 -12.22 -9.56
CA ASN A 154 -7.13 -11.37 -8.61
C ASN A 154 -7.99 -10.23 -8.04
N ARG A 155 -9.32 -10.34 -8.15
CA ARG A 155 -10.23 -9.43 -7.46
C ARG A 155 -10.02 -9.50 -5.96
N LEU A 156 -9.85 -8.36 -5.30
CA LEU A 156 -9.63 -8.32 -3.85
C LEU A 156 -10.78 -8.92 -3.04
N ALA A 157 -12.01 -8.88 -3.55
CA ALA A 157 -13.17 -9.53 -2.93
C ALA A 157 -13.03 -11.06 -2.84
N MET A 158 -12.15 -11.66 -3.64
CA MET A 158 -11.83 -13.10 -3.62
C MET A 158 -10.68 -13.45 -2.67
N SER A 159 -10.04 -12.46 -2.04
CA SER A 159 -9.06 -12.71 -0.98
C SER A 159 -9.76 -13.19 0.31
N ASP A 160 -9.00 -13.80 1.22
CA ASP A 160 -9.43 -14.35 2.53
C ASP A 160 -9.92 -13.28 3.55
N GLY A 161 -10.52 -12.21 3.04
CA GLY A 161 -10.71 -10.94 3.71
C GLY A 161 -9.44 -10.11 3.71
N ASP A 162 -9.60 -8.83 4.04
CA ASP A 162 -8.49 -7.93 4.26
C ASP A 162 -7.92 -8.13 5.68
N ILE A 163 -7.07 -9.15 5.81
CA ILE A 163 -6.47 -9.56 7.10
C ILE A 163 -5.65 -8.46 7.77
N HIS A 164 -5.22 -7.46 7.00
CA HIS A 164 -4.46 -6.32 7.49
C HIS A 164 -5.32 -5.07 7.74
N GLN A 165 -6.61 -5.12 7.41
CA GLN A 165 -7.57 -4.02 7.55
C GLN A 165 -7.13 -2.74 6.82
N VAL A 166 -6.44 -2.90 5.67
CA VAL A 166 -5.88 -1.81 4.86
C VAL A 166 -6.73 -1.44 3.64
N PHE A 167 -7.65 -2.32 3.25
CA PHE A 167 -8.64 -2.20 2.17
C PHE A 167 -10.10 -2.21 2.67
N SER A 168 -10.34 -2.46 3.95
CA SER A 168 -11.65 -2.40 4.62
C SER A 168 -11.49 -2.37 6.14
N GLU A 169 -12.43 -1.75 6.84
CA GLU A 169 -12.54 -1.81 8.31
C GLU A 169 -13.68 -2.77 8.67
N VAL A 170 -13.49 -3.62 9.70
CA VAL A 170 -14.34 -4.79 10.00
C VAL A 170 -15.82 -4.44 10.24
N ASP A 171 -16.12 -3.19 10.59
CA ASP A 171 -17.48 -2.69 10.86
C ASP A 171 -17.91 -1.55 9.93
N ALA A 172 -17.12 -1.25 8.91
CA ALA A 172 -17.46 -0.22 7.94
C ALA A 172 -18.30 -0.79 6.79
N VAL A 173 -19.30 -0.02 6.34
CA VAL A 173 -20.07 -0.35 5.14
C VAL A 173 -19.09 -0.52 3.96
N PRO A 174 -19.28 -1.49 3.05
CA PRO A 174 -18.47 -1.60 1.85
C PRO A 174 -18.44 -0.26 1.13
N PHE A 175 -17.29 0.41 1.17
CA PHE A 175 -17.14 1.69 0.52
C PHE A 175 -16.90 1.47 -0.96
N SER A 176 -17.64 2.17 -1.82
CA SER A 176 -17.50 2.09 -3.28
C SER A 176 -16.20 2.69 -3.81
N ASP A 177 -15.35 3.26 -2.96
CA ASP A 177 -14.06 3.87 -3.33
C ASP A 177 -12.85 3.07 -2.82
N LEU A 178 -13.05 2.13 -1.89
CA LEU A 178 -12.02 1.18 -1.51
C LEU A 178 -11.93 0.08 -2.57
N PRO A 179 -10.72 -0.40 -2.89
CA PRO A 179 -10.52 -1.46 -3.86
C PRO A 179 -11.37 -2.73 -3.59
N ASN A 180 -11.65 -3.05 -2.33
CA ASN A 180 -12.45 -4.22 -1.97
C ASN A 180 -13.96 -4.05 -2.23
N GLY A 181 -14.48 -2.83 -2.26
CA GLY A 181 -15.92 -2.56 -2.47
C GLY A 181 -16.36 -2.46 -3.93
N THR A 182 -15.41 -2.56 -4.88
CA THR A 182 -15.61 -2.30 -6.31
C THR A 182 -15.25 -3.47 -7.22
N ASP A 183 -15.09 -4.69 -6.67
CA ASP A 183 -14.54 -5.83 -7.41
C ASP A 183 -13.25 -5.42 -8.16
N THR A 184 -12.23 -4.89 -7.48
CA THR A 184 -11.04 -4.40 -8.20
C THR A 184 -9.90 -5.40 -8.25
N VAL A 185 -9.11 -5.30 -9.32
CA VAL A 185 -7.79 -5.90 -9.43
C VAL A 185 -6.76 -4.78 -9.21
N LEU A 186 -5.68 -5.05 -8.47
CA LEU A 186 -4.63 -4.07 -8.17
C LEU A 186 -3.25 -4.49 -8.68
N ALA A 187 -2.52 -3.56 -9.29
CA ALA A 187 -1.11 -3.78 -9.66
C ALA A 187 -0.16 -3.38 -8.52
N PHE A 188 -0.30 -2.18 -7.94
CA PHE A 188 0.57 -1.72 -6.86
C PHE A 188 -0.21 -1.08 -5.71
N ALA A 189 0.18 -1.39 -4.47
CA ALA A 189 -0.37 -0.74 -3.29
C ALA A 189 0.71 -0.27 -2.31
N LEU A 190 0.62 0.99 -1.87
CA LEU A 190 1.34 1.53 -0.72
C LEU A 190 0.37 1.61 0.46
N LEU A 191 0.64 0.93 1.56
CA LEU A 191 -0.33 0.67 2.62
C LEU A 191 0.27 0.94 4.00
N HIS A 192 -0.61 1.19 4.97
CA HIS A 192 -0.28 1.29 6.38
C HIS A 192 -1.38 0.62 7.21
N ARG A 193 -1.01 -0.18 8.21
CA ARG A 193 -1.97 -0.86 9.08
C ARG A 193 -2.59 0.12 10.08
N PRO A 194 -3.91 0.06 10.32
CA PRO A 194 -4.61 1.04 11.17
C PRO A 194 -4.44 0.80 12.68
N HIS A 195 -3.61 -0.15 13.13
CA HIS A 195 -3.49 -0.50 14.55
C HIS A 195 -2.27 0.11 15.22
N ALA A 196 -2.40 0.38 16.53
CA ALA A 196 -1.32 0.95 17.33
C ALA A 196 -0.06 0.06 17.31
N GLY A 197 1.10 0.68 17.06
CA GLY A 197 2.40 0.01 17.04
C GLY A 197 2.83 -0.51 15.66
N ALA A 198 1.98 -0.38 14.63
CA ALA A 198 2.39 -0.58 13.24
C ALA A 198 3.53 0.38 12.87
N TRP A 199 4.44 -0.07 12.01
CA TRP A 199 5.47 0.83 11.48
C TRP A 199 4.85 1.87 10.55
N PRO A 200 5.39 3.09 10.51
CA PRO A 200 4.92 4.08 9.57
C PRO A 200 5.27 3.67 8.14
N SER A 201 4.44 4.09 7.19
CA SER A 201 4.67 3.91 5.75
C SER A 201 5.05 5.25 5.10
N ILE A 202 6.35 5.60 5.12
CA ILE A 202 6.84 6.98 4.93
C ILE A 202 8.13 7.07 4.09
N ASN A 203 8.37 8.24 3.48
CA ASN A 203 9.57 8.54 2.67
C ASN A 203 9.90 7.52 1.56
N ASN A 204 8.90 6.83 1.02
CA ASN A 204 9.12 5.95 -0.12
C ASN A 204 9.20 6.77 -1.41
N GLN A 205 10.00 6.34 -2.39
CA GLN A 205 10.14 6.97 -3.69
C GLN A 205 9.64 6.02 -4.77
N ILE A 206 8.49 6.31 -5.37
CA ILE A 206 7.88 5.52 -6.44
C ILE A 206 7.97 6.34 -7.72
N SER A 207 8.90 5.99 -8.62
CA SER A 207 9.15 6.83 -9.80
C SER A 207 9.41 6.11 -11.11
N ASN A 208 8.90 6.67 -12.21
CA ASN A 208 9.16 6.18 -13.57
C ASN A 208 8.81 4.69 -13.79
N ASN A 209 7.85 4.15 -13.05
CA ASN A 209 7.34 2.79 -13.26
C ASN A 209 6.22 2.79 -14.30
N SER A 210 5.93 1.62 -14.85
CA SER A 210 4.74 1.35 -15.64
C SER A 210 3.85 0.39 -14.87
N PHE A 211 2.68 0.86 -14.46
CA PHE A 211 1.66 0.06 -13.78
C PHE A 211 0.55 -0.28 -14.76
N THR A 212 0.33 -1.57 -15.01
CA THR A 212 -0.71 -2.02 -15.93
C THR A 212 -1.71 -2.90 -15.19
N CYS A 213 -2.95 -2.46 -15.07
CA CYS A 213 -3.97 -3.21 -14.35
C CYS A 213 -5.29 -3.20 -15.09
N ARG A 214 -5.75 -4.34 -15.57
CA ARG A 214 -7.00 -4.41 -16.35
C ARG A 214 -7.77 -5.66 -15.99
N CYS A 215 -9.09 -5.51 -16.03
CA CYS A 215 -9.98 -6.65 -16.00
C CYS A 215 -10.16 -7.25 -17.40
N PRO A 216 -9.77 -8.51 -17.64
CA PRO A 216 -9.86 -9.09 -18.97
C PRO A 216 -11.33 -9.37 -19.35
N GLY A 217 -11.80 -8.78 -20.46
CA GLY A 217 -13.09 -9.11 -21.09
C GLY A 217 -13.97 -7.89 -21.42
N GLU A 218 -14.66 -7.90 -22.57
CA GLU A 218 -15.53 -6.79 -23.03
C GLU A 218 -16.76 -6.54 -22.13
N ASN A 219 -17.11 -7.50 -21.26
CA ASN A 219 -18.20 -7.42 -20.27
C ASN A 219 -17.69 -7.58 -18.83
N ALA A 220 -16.42 -7.28 -18.55
CA ALA A 220 -15.87 -7.45 -17.22
C ALA A 220 -16.64 -6.60 -16.19
N THR A 221 -17.01 -7.22 -15.07
CA THR A 221 -17.72 -6.55 -13.96
C THR A 221 -16.76 -5.97 -12.93
N CYS A 222 -15.45 -6.09 -13.16
CA CYS A 222 -14.40 -5.61 -12.28
C CYS A 222 -13.67 -4.42 -12.91
N ALA A 223 -13.00 -3.63 -12.07
CA ALA A 223 -12.15 -2.53 -12.50
C ALA A 223 -10.68 -2.82 -12.17
N GLY A 224 -9.79 -2.61 -13.14
CA GLY A 224 -8.35 -2.58 -12.88
C GLY A 224 -7.90 -1.23 -12.34
N LEU A 225 -7.27 -1.22 -11.16
CA LEU A 225 -6.67 -0.03 -10.55
C LEU A 225 -5.13 -0.20 -10.53
N ALA A 226 -4.46 0.67 -11.28
CA ALA A 226 -3.01 0.57 -11.50
C ALA A 226 -2.22 0.85 -10.20
N TYR A 227 -2.66 1.82 -9.42
CA TYR A 227 -1.99 2.27 -8.21
C TYR A 227 -2.99 2.62 -7.10
N PHE A 228 -2.73 2.12 -5.89
CA PHE A 228 -3.50 2.45 -4.69
C PHE A 228 -2.59 2.91 -3.55
N THR A 229 -3.06 3.91 -2.79
CA THR A 229 -2.43 4.35 -1.55
C THR A 229 -3.42 4.27 -0.40
N GLY A 230 -3.10 3.50 0.62
CA GLY A 230 -3.92 3.27 1.80
C GLY A 230 -3.89 4.42 2.81
N ARG A 231 -4.83 4.37 3.77
CA ARG A 231 -4.98 5.34 4.87
C ARG A 231 -3.70 5.41 5.73
N GLY A 232 -3.37 6.59 6.25
CA GLY A 232 -2.24 6.80 7.18
C GLY A 232 -0.83 6.71 6.58
N THR A 233 -0.68 6.36 5.30
CA THR A 233 0.61 6.45 4.60
C THR A 233 1.08 7.91 4.54
N GLY A 234 2.38 8.15 4.70
CA GLY A 234 2.96 9.51 4.72
C GLY A 234 2.91 10.24 6.07
N LEU A 235 2.25 9.66 7.09
CA LEU A 235 2.13 10.26 8.43
C LEU A 235 3.09 9.58 9.43
N GLU A 236 3.86 10.38 10.17
CA GLU A 236 4.69 9.89 11.29
C GLU A 236 3.97 10.14 12.63
N GLY A 237 3.08 9.23 13.03
CA GLY A 237 2.37 9.31 14.31
C GLY A 237 3.03 8.50 15.41
N VAL A 238 3.95 9.06 16.19
CA VAL A 238 4.47 8.40 17.40
C VAL A 238 3.54 8.67 18.59
N ARG A 239 3.03 7.60 19.23
CA ARG A 239 2.31 7.68 20.51
C ARG A 239 3.32 7.64 21.67
N LEU A 240 3.58 8.77 22.33
CA LEU A 240 4.32 8.77 23.59
C LEU A 240 3.35 8.48 24.76
N PRO A 241 3.68 7.57 25.70
CA PRO A 241 2.86 7.35 26.89
C PRO A 241 2.76 8.64 27.72
N GLY A 242 1.53 9.08 28.02
CA GLY A 242 1.28 10.26 28.87
C GLY A 242 0.98 11.57 28.14
N HIS A 243 1.00 11.58 26.80
CA HIS A 243 0.59 12.75 26.01
C HIS A 243 -0.75 12.49 25.30
N SER A 244 -1.74 13.37 25.49
CA SER A 244 -2.83 13.52 24.53
C SER A 244 -2.22 13.93 23.19
N TRP A 245 -2.66 13.31 22.08
CA TRP A 245 -2.25 13.61 20.69
C TRP A 245 -1.75 15.05 20.52
N GLY A 246 -0.43 15.28 20.43
CA GLY A 246 0.06 16.65 20.60
C GLY A 246 1.50 17.00 20.21
N GLU A 247 2.41 16.03 20.04
CA GLU A 247 3.70 16.30 19.41
C GLU A 247 3.78 15.53 18.09
N ARG A 248 3.22 16.15 17.05
CA ARG A 248 3.35 15.68 15.66
C ARG A 248 4.81 15.84 15.24
N ARG A 249 5.42 14.75 14.78
CA ARG A 249 6.64 14.85 13.98
C ARG A 249 6.28 15.41 12.60
N PRO A 250 7.22 16.02 11.86
CA PRO A 250 6.95 16.51 10.51
C PRO A 250 6.39 15.38 9.63
N THR A 251 5.45 15.70 8.73
CA THR A 251 4.98 14.73 7.73
C THR A 251 6.16 14.24 6.89
N GLN A 252 6.14 12.95 6.54
CA GLN A 252 7.22 12.29 5.80
C GLN A 252 6.61 11.59 4.58
N PRO A 253 6.07 12.37 3.62
CA PRO A 253 5.28 11.82 2.52
C PRO A 253 6.12 10.91 1.63
N SER A 254 5.45 9.93 1.02
CA SER A 254 6.04 9.17 -0.08
C SER A 254 5.82 9.92 -1.39
N HIS A 255 6.81 9.90 -2.28
CA HIS A 255 6.79 10.62 -3.54
C HIS A 255 6.42 9.70 -4.70
N PHE A 256 5.47 10.15 -5.53
CA PHE A 256 5.03 9.46 -6.73
C PHE A 256 5.29 10.35 -7.95
N THR A 257 6.24 9.99 -8.82
CA THR A 257 6.68 10.88 -9.91
C THR A 257 6.97 10.15 -11.21
N GLY A 258 6.44 10.66 -12.33
CA GLY A 258 6.77 10.15 -13.67
C GLY A 258 6.30 8.72 -13.96
N ASN A 259 5.42 8.14 -13.13
CA ASN A 259 4.86 6.82 -13.37
C ASN A 259 3.81 6.87 -14.48
N LEU A 260 3.73 5.80 -15.26
CA LEU A 260 2.71 5.56 -16.27
C LEU A 260 1.69 4.58 -15.70
N GLU A 261 0.42 4.94 -15.80
CA GLU A 261 -0.71 4.13 -15.33
C GLU A 261 -1.56 3.73 -16.53
N ASP A 262 -1.73 2.42 -16.72
CA ASP A 262 -2.57 1.84 -17.76
C ASP A 262 -3.55 0.86 -17.11
N GLY A 263 -4.67 1.41 -16.63
CA GLY A 263 -5.77 0.62 -16.09
C GLY A 263 -7.13 1.25 -16.31
N ASP A 264 -8.18 0.52 -15.95
CA ASP A 264 -9.58 0.99 -16.07
C ASP A 264 -9.81 2.23 -15.19
N LEU A 265 -9.09 2.29 -14.06
CA LEU A 265 -8.97 3.43 -13.15
C LEU A 265 -7.47 3.79 -13.01
N GLY A 266 -7.13 5.07 -13.12
CA GLY A 266 -5.74 5.54 -13.01
C GLY A 266 -5.18 5.41 -11.59
N SER A 267 -5.77 6.14 -10.65
CA SER A 267 -5.39 6.17 -9.23
C SER A 267 -6.62 6.51 -8.38
N ALA A 268 -6.79 5.85 -7.22
CA ALA A 268 -7.85 6.20 -6.26
C ALA A 268 -7.45 7.35 -5.33
N ARG A 269 -6.21 7.85 -5.43
CA ARG A 269 -5.67 9.00 -4.70
C ARG A 269 -4.62 9.71 -5.57
N CYS A 270 -5.12 10.54 -6.49
CA CYS A 270 -4.54 11.67 -7.22
C CYS A 270 -2.99 11.78 -7.23
N GLY A 271 -2.38 11.97 -8.41
CA GLY A 271 -0.93 11.83 -8.73
C GLY A 271 0.11 12.65 -7.96
N LYS A 272 -0.25 13.29 -6.85
CA LYS A 272 0.63 13.66 -5.74
C LYS A 272 -0.01 13.08 -4.48
N ASN A 273 0.77 12.43 -3.63
CA ASN A 273 0.33 12.11 -2.27
C ASN A 273 0.27 13.40 -1.41
N SER A 274 -0.39 14.46 -1.91
CA SER A 274 -0.59 15.75 -1.24
C SER A 274 -1.50 15.60 -0.02
N TYR A 275 -2.21 14.48 0.13
CA TYR A 275 -3.12 14.23 1.26
C TYR A 275 -2.41 13.80 2.55
N ALA A 276 -1.08 13.77 2.56
CA ALA A 276 -0.31 14.02 3.78
C ALA A 276 -0.14 15.54 3.99
N GLU A 277 -1.22 16.32 3.85
CA GLU A 277 -1.21 17.71 4.34
C GLU A 277 -0.94 17.69 5.86
N ALA A 278 -0.46 18.82 6.39
CA ALA A 278 -0.02 18.94 7.78
C ALA A 278 -1.09 18.57 8.83
N GLU A 279 -2.36 18.47 8.42
CA GLU A 279 -3.50 18.10 9.25
C GLU A 279 -4.32 16.96 8.64
N PRO A 280 -4.50 15.84 9.35
CA PRO A 280 -5.46 14.83 8.94
C PRO A 280 -6.90 15.33 9.13
N VAL A 281 -7.74 15.12 8.12
CA VAL A 281 -9.17 15.41 8.23
C VAL A 281 -9.82 14.23 8.96
N CYS A 282 -10.23 14.44 10.22
CA CYS A 282 -10.98 13.47 11.03
C CYS A 282 -12.42 13.96 11.22
N ARG A 283 -13.38 13.04 11.20
CA ARG A 283 -14.68 13.29 11.80
C ARG A 283 -14.42 13.46 13.30
N ILE A 284 -15.21 14.29 13.96
CA ILE A 284 -15.06 14.64 15.39
C ILE A 284 -14.99 13.43 16.34
N ASP A 285 -15.35 12.22 15.88
CA ASP A 285 -15.36 10.97 16.65
C ASP A 285 -14.64 9.79 15.97
N SER A 286 -13.82 10.01 14.92
CA SER A 286 -13.10 8.92 14.24
C SER A 286 -11.72 8.66 14.86
N ASP A 287 -11.35 7.38 14.99
CA ASP A 287 -10.01 6.96 15.39
C ASP A 287 -8.96 7.27 14.30
N PHE A 288 -7.72 7.55 14.71
CA PHE A 288 -6.59 7.92 13.85
C PHE A 288 -5.66 6.71 13.57
N PRO A 289 -5.04 6.54 12.37
CA PRO A 289 -5.04 7.43 11.20
C PRO A 289 -6.38 7.49 10.47
N CYS A 290 -6.94 8.71 10.36
CA CYS A 290 -8.23 8.95 9.72
C CYS A 290 -8.03 9.58 8.33
N ASN A 291 -8.85 9.16 7.38
CA ASN A 291 -9.14 9.91 6.15
C ASN A 291 -10.65 10.16 6.16
N ALA A 292 -11.09 11.17 6.90
CA ALA A 292 -12.50 11.38 7.20
C ALA A 292 -13.12 12.52 6.40
N ASP A 293 -12.60 12.82 5.23
CA ASP A 293 -13.36 13.52 4.21
C ASP A 293 -14.35 12.57 3.51
N ASP A 294 -14.24 11.25 3.69
CA ASP A 294 -15.02 10.17 3.04
C ASP A 294 -16.56 10.36 3.05
N TYR A 295 -17.15 11.08 4.02
CA TYR A 295 -18.61 11.35 4.06
C TYR A 295 -19.03 12.61 3.28
N GLU A 296 -18.07 13.46 2.90
CA GLU A 296 -18.30 14.72 2.19
C GLU A 296 -18.30 14.55 0.67
N HIS A 297 -17.99 13.33 0.20
CA HIS A 297 -17.99 12.97 -1.21
C HIS A 297 -19.41 12.64 -1.66
N PRO A 298 -19.89 13.23 -2.77
CA PRO A 298 -21.06 12.69 -3.44
C PRO A 298 -20.79 11.23 -3.82
N GLU A 299 -21.84 10.43 -3.98
CA GLU A 299 -21.80 8.98 -4.27
C GLU A 299 -21.11 8.59 -5.61
N ASP A 300 -20.26 9.43 -6.19
CA ASP A 300 -19.65 9.27 -7.50
C ASP A 300 -18.16 8.90 -7.47
N ASN A 301 -17.69 8.34 -8.59
CA ASN A 301 -16.31 7.84 -8.79
C ASN A 301 -15.29 8.98 -8.99
N PHE A 302 -15.54 10.19 -8.50
CA PHE A 302 -14.70 11.36 -8.76
C PHE A 302 -13.24 11.17 -8.29
N ARG A 303 -13.03 10.45 -7.19
CA ARG A 303 -11.71 10.08 -6.64
C ARG A 303 -10.90 9.14 -7.55
N ASN A 304 -11.56 8.44 -8.47
CA ASN A 304 -10.95 7.53 -9.42
C ASN A 304 -10.70 8.17 -10.81
N SER A 305 -10.92 9.49 -10.92
CA SER A 305 -10.74 10.25 -12.17
C SER A 305 -9.28 10.58 -12.41
N LEU A 306 -8.81 10.36 -13.66
CA LEU A 306 -7.51 10.84 -14.15
C LEU A 306 -7.34 12.37 -14.05
N ALA A 307 -8.43 13.11 -13.85
CA ALA A 307 -8.45 14.56 -13.67
C ALA A 307 -8.41 15.00 -12.20
N CYS A 308 -8.30 14.08 -11.23
CA CYS A 308 -8.08 14.46 -9.85
C CYS A 308 -6.65 14.99 -9.68
N VAL A 309 -6.49 16.31 -9.80
CA VAL A 309 -5.19 17.01 -9.64
C VAL A 309 -5.23 17.99 -8.46
N ASP A 310 -6.40 18.58 -8.14
CA ASP A 310 -6.54 19.67 -7.16
C ASP A 310 -7.76 19.48 -6.24
N TYR A 311 -7.71 18.51 -5.33
CA TYR A 311 -8.78 18.35 -4.33
C TYR A 311 -8.52 19.16 -3.04
N SER A 312 -7.27 19.59 -2.80
CA SER A 312 -6.90 20.41 -1.62
C SER A 312 -7.71 21.70 -1.58
N ASP A 313 -7.86 22.37 -2.71
CA ASP A 313 -8.48 23.69 -2.79
C ASP A 313 -10.00 23.63 -2.58
N VAL A 314 -10.65 22.57 -3.07
CA VAL A 314 -12.11 22.38 -2.97
C VAL A 314 -12.54 22.04 -1.54
N ILE A 315 -11.76 21.23 -0.82
CA ILE A 315 -12.03 20.94 0.59
C ILE A 315 -11.68 22.12 1.49
N HIS A 316 -10.58 22.84 1.23
CA HIS A 316 -10.24 24.02 2.03
C HIS A 316 -11.34 25.08 1.98
N GLU A 317 -11.92 25.33 0.81
CA GLU A 317 -13.05 26.27 0.68
C GLU A 317 -14.30 25.79 1.44
N ARG A 318 -14.61 24.48 1.37
CA ARG A 318 -15.79 23.90 2.05
C ARG A 318 -15.66 23.88 3.57
N ILE A 319 -14.48 23.53 4.11
CA ILE A 319 -14.22 23.54 5.55
C ILE A 319 -14.22 24.97 6.09
N VAL A 320 -13.72 25.94 5.33
CA VAL A 320 -13.80 27.37 5.70
C VAL A 320 -15.26 27.87 5.70
N ASP A 321 -16.10 27.43 4.77
CA ASP A 321 -17.53 27.79 4.75
C ASP A 321 -18.32 27.12 5.89
N GLU A 322 -18.03 25.85 6.22
CA GLU A 322 -18.71 25.15 7.32
C GLU A 322 -18.25 25.61 8.71
N SER A 323 -16.98 26.01 8.86
CA SER A 323 -16.44 26.60 10.09
C SER A 323 -16.83 28.08 10.27
N SER A 324 -17.11 28.81 9.19
CA SER A 324 -17.63 30.18 9.25
C SER A 324 -19.16 30.25 9.43
N GLY A 325 -19.87 29.14 9.20
CA GLY A 325 -21.30 28.96 9.53
C GLY A 325 -21.62 28.83 11.02
N ARG A 326 -20.62 28.73 11.90
CA ARG A 326 -20.79 28.75 13.37
C ARG A 326 -19.91 29.82 14.03
N LEU A 327 -20.13 31.07 13.66
CA LEU A 327 -19.81 32.16 14.60
C LEU A 327 -20.63 31.95 15.89
N PRO A 328 -20.00 31.82 17.07
CA PRO A 328 -20.75 31.95 18.31
C PRO A 328 -21.35 33.35 18.30
N GLN A 329 -22.67 33.45 18.46
CA GLN A 329 -23.31 34.71 18.79
C GLN A 329 -22.54 35.31 19.96
N LEU A 330 -21.91 36.46 19.71
CA LEU A 330 -21.30 37.29 20.72
C LEU A 330 -22.31 37.52 21.83
N LEU A 331 -22.06 36.92 23.00
CA LEU A 331 -22.75 37.26 24.24
C LEU A 331 -22.71 38.80 24.40
N PRO A 332 -23.84 39.44 24.74
CA PRO A 332 -23.87 40.90 24.87
C PRO A 332 -22.88 41.33 25.96
N ARG A 333 -21.99 42.25 25.58
CA ARG A 333 -21.04 42.93 26.48
C ARG A 333 -21.76 43.42 27.74
N VAL A 334 -21.44 42.81 28.87
CA VAL A 334 -21.71 43.41 30.18
C VAL A 334 -20.87 44.70 30.27
N THR A 335 -21.56 45.84 30.31
CA THR A 335 -20.94 47.14 30.51
C THR A 335 -20.44 47.24 31.97
N PRO A 336 -19.20 47.69 32.21
CA PRO A 336 -18.78 48.01 33.57
C PRO A 336 -19.47 49.30 34.02
N ARG A 337 -20.26 49.22 35.10
CA ARG A 337 -20.77 50.41 35.79
C ARG A 337 -19.60 51.24 36.33
N ARG A 338 -19.52 52.50 35.90
CA ARG A 338 -18.70 53.53 36.53
C ARG A 338 -19.20 53.77 37.96
N THR A 339 -18.31 53.62 38.94
CA THR A 339 -18.44 54.25 40.25
C THR A 339 -18.22 55.76 40.10
N PRO A 340 -19.06 56.64 40.70
CA PRO A 340 -18.74 58.05 40.81
C PRO A 340 -17.74 58.26 41.95
N GLY A 341 -16.66 58.97 41.65
CA GLY A 341 -15.69 59.45 42.63
C GLY A 341 -16.27 60.60 43.46
N ASN A 342 -15.80 60.67 44.70
CA ASN A 342 -16.03 61.74 45.65
C ASN A 342 -15.63 63.12 45.09
N MET A 343 -16.53 64.08 45.24
CA MET A 343 -16.25 65.40 45.83
C MET A 343 -17.47 65.85 46.62
#